data_AF-A0A965PY17-F1
#
_entry.id   AF-A0A965PY17-F1
#
_cell.length_a   1.000
_cell.length_b   1.000
_cell.length_c   1.000
_cell.angle_alpha   90.00
_cell.angle_beta   90.00
_cell.angle_gamma   90.00
#
_symmetry.space_group_name_H-M   'P 1'
#
loop_
_entity.id
_entity.type
_entity.pdbx_description
1 polymer ?
#
loop_
_entity_poly.entity_id
_entity_poly.type
_entity_poly.pdbx_seq_one_letter_code
_entity_poly.pdbx_strand_id
1 'polypeptide(L)' 'MNQLDALKQYTTVVADTGDFKQLSAFQPQDATTNPSLILKAVQKPDYAPLLSAAVAAHRGRPLDEVMDHLLVR' A
#
# COMPACT_ATOMS: atom_id res chain seq x y z
N MET A 1 20.04 6.89 -18.61
CA MET A 1 18.61 7.20 -18.70
C MET A 1 17.90 5.96 -19.19
N ASN A 2 17.12 5.31 -18.32
CA ASN A 2 16.32 4.13 -18.69
C ASN A 2 14.93 4.57 -19.21
N GLN A 3 14.09 3.61 -19.62
CA GLN A 3 12.75 3.91 -20.15
C GLN A 3 11.84 4.62 -19.12
N LEU A 4 11.97 4.28 -17.84
CA LEU A 4 11.21 4.92 -16.76
C LEU A 4 11.64 6.38 -16.57
N ASP A 5 12.95 6.65 -16.60
CA ASP A 5 13.50 8.01 -16.51
C ASP A 5 13.02 8.88 -17.67
N ALA A 6 12.96 8.32 -18.88
CA ALA A 6 12.45 9.02 -20.05
C ALA A 6 10.94 9.30 -19.92
N LEU A 7 10.16 8.34 -19.42
CA LEU A 7 8.72 8.51 -19.23
C LEU A 7 8.38 9.63 -18.24
N LYS A 8 9.16 9.74 -17.15
CA LYS A 8 9.01 10.81 -16.13
C LYS A 8 9.19 12.23 -16.69
N GLN A 9 9.80 12.40 -17.88
CA GLN A 9 9.94 13.72 -18.51
C GLN A 9 8.63 14.21 -19.15
N TYR A 10 7.70 13.30 -19.47
CA TYR A 10 6.48 13.61 -20.21
C TYR A 10 5.20 13.40 -19.41
N THR A 11 5.25 12.57 -18.37
CA THR A 11 4.08 12.26 -17.54
C THR A 11 4.47 12.04 -16.09
N THR A 12 3.48 12.22 -15.22
CA THR A 12 3.59 11.85 -13.81
C THR A 12 3.46 10.35 -13.68
N VAL A 13 4.51 9.71 -13.15
CA VAL A 13 4.49 8.27 -12.89
C VAL A 13 3.94 7.99 -11.50
N VAL A 14 2.98 7.07 -11.44
CA VAL A 14 2.33 6.58 -10.23
C VAL A 14 2.66 5.09 -10.04
N ALA A 15 2.92 4.66 -8.81
CA ALA A 15 3.06 3.24 -8.51
C ALA A 15 1.72 2.62 -8.09
N ASP A 16 1.29 1.56 -8.75
CA ASP A 16 0.07 0.82 -8.42
C ASP A 16 0.41 -0.40 -7.55
N THR A 17 0.56 -0.19 -6.24
CA THR A 17 1.00 -1.23 -5.30
C THR A 17 0.62 -0.92 -3.85
N GLY A 18 0.26 -1.96 -3.10
CA GLY A 18 0.18 -1.91 -1.63
C GLY A 18 1.50 -2.23 -0.92
N ASP A 19 2.57 -2.50 -1.67
CA ASP A 19 3.90 -2.79 -1.13
C ASP A 19 4.75 -1.51 -1.00
N PHE A 20 4.60 -0.83 0.13
CA PHE A 20 5.26 0.44 0.44
C PHE A 20 6.80 0.37 0.38
N LYS A 21 7.40 -0.78 0.71
CA LYS A 21 8.85 -1.02 0.64
C LYS A 21 9.40 -0.93 -0.80
N GLN A 22 8.56 -1.13 -1.81
CA GLN A 22 8.97 -1.02 -3.21
C GLN A 22 8.90 0.40 -3.77
N LEU A 23 8.21 1.33 -3.08
CA LEU A 23 8.06 2.70 -3.57
C LEU A 23 9.41 3.42 -3.68
N SER A 24 10.32 3.19 -2.73
CA SER A 24 11.66 3.80 -2.71
C SER A 24 12.51 3.40 -3.91
N ALA A 25 12.33 2.20 -4.46
CA ALA A 25 13.09 1.72 -5.61
C ALA A 25 12.77 2.50 -6.90
N PHE A 26 11.54 3.01 -7.02
CA PHE A 26 11.06 3.66 -8.25
C PHE A 26 10.82 5.17 -8.10
N GLN A 27 10.76 5.69 -6.87
CA GLN A 27 10.51 7.10 -6.56
C GLN A 27 9.36 7.66 -7.41
N PRO A 28 8.16 7.06 -7.33
CA PRO A 28 6.99 7.58 -8.03
C PRO A 28 6.54 8.89 -7.41
N GLN A 29 5.76 9.68 -8.16
CA GLN A 29 5.16 10.90 -7.61
C GLN A 29 4.04 10.54 -6.63
N ASP A 30 3.14 9.65 -7.04
CA ASP A 30 2.02 9.17 -6.25
C ASP A 30 2.02 7.63 -6.18
N ALA A 31 1.23 7.07 -5.28
CA ALA A 31 0.93 5.65 -5.24
C ALA A 31 -0.58 5.43 -5.19
N THR A 32 -1.05 4.38 -5.86
CA THR A 32 -2.44 3.94 -5.84
C THR A 32 -2.52 2.55 -5.21
N THR A 33 -3.59 2.35 -4.45
CA THR A 33 -3.95 1.04 -3.91
C THR A 33 -5.38 0.73 -4.31
N ASN A 34 -5.76 -0.53 -4.14
CA ASN A 34 -7.14 -0.99 -4.25
C ASN A 34 -7.31 -2.20 -3.30
N PRO A 35 -8.54 -2.69 -3.06
CA PRO A 35 -8.75 -3.81 -2.13
C PRO A 35 -7.90 -5.05 -2.42
N SER A 36 -7.70 -5.40 -3.70
CA SER A 36 -6.88 -6.54 -4.10
C SER A 36 -5.40 -6.35 -3.77
N LEU A 37 -4.87 -5.14 -3.97
CA LEU A 37 -3.47 -4.81 -3.67
C LEU A 37 -3.20 -4.78 -2.17
N ILE A 38 -4.15 -4.29 -1.37
CA ILE A 38 -4.05 -4.32 0.10
C ILE A 38 -4.10 -5.75 0.59
N LEU A 39 -5.05 -6.56 0.11
CA LEU A 39 -5.14 -7.98 0.46
C LEU A 39 -3.82 -8.71 0.17
N LYS A 40 -3.22 -8.47 -1.01
CA LYS A 40 -1.92 -9.03 -1.38
C LYS A 40 -0.79 -8.54 -0.47
N ALA A 41 -0.80 -7.26 -0.07
CA ALA A 41 0.23 -6.68 0.77
C ALA A 41 0.21 -7.31 2.18
N VAL A 42 -0.95 -7.36 2.84
CA VAL A 42 -1.08 -7.86 4.22
C VAL A 42 -0.80 -9.36 4.36
N GLN A 43 -0.84 -10.12 3.26
CA GLN A 43 -0.42 -11.52 3.22
C GLN A 43 1.10 -11.71 3.27
N LYS A 44 1.90 -10.68 3.01
CA LYS A 44 3.36 -10.78 3.10
C LYS A 44 3.81 -10.77 4.56
N PRO A 45 4.82 -11.57 4.94
CA PRO A 45 5.34 -11.61 6.32
C PRO A 45 5.70 -10.23 6.88
N ASP A 46 6.27 -9.38 6.03
CA ASP A 46 6.70 -8.02 6.36
C ASP A 46 5.57 -7.07 6.74
N TYR A 47 4.34 -7.35 6.29
CA TYR A 47 3.15 -6.53 6.54
C TYR A 47 2.12 -7.21 7.43
N ALA A 48 2.26 -8.50 7.73
CA ALA A 48 1.40 -9.23 8.66
C ALA A 48 1.26 -8.55 10.06
N PRO A 49 2.29 -7.87 10.60
CA PRO A 49 2.13 -7.09 11.84
C PRO A 49 1.14 -5.93 11.72
N LEU A 50 0.95 -5.33 10.53
CA LEU A 50 0.00 -4.23 10.32
C LEU A 50 -1.44 -4.71 10.54
N LEU A 51 -1.80 -5.83 9.90
CA LEU A 51 -3.11 -6.44 10.06
C LEU A 51 -3.36 -6.85 11.51
N SER A 52 -2.39 -7.55 12.11
CA SER A 52 -2.50 -7.99 13.51
C SER A 52 -2.70 -6.81 14.46
N ALA A 53 -1.97 -5.71 14.26
CA ALA A 53 -2.09 -4.53 15.09
C ALA A 53 -3.42 -3.79 14.90
N ALA A 54 -3.92 -3.65 13.67
CA ALA A 54 -5.22 -3.04 13.40
C ALA A 54 -6.36 -3.83 14.06
N VAL A 55 -6.37 -5.15 13.90
CA VAL A 55 -7.37 -6.03 14.54
C VAL A 55 -7.26 -5.97 16.06
N ALA A 56 -6.05 -5.94 16.62
CA ALA A 56 -5.85 -5.87 18.07
C ALA A 56 -6.33 -4.53 18.65
N ALA A 57 -6.01 -3.41 18.00
CA ALA A 57 -6.36 -2.07 18.47
C ALA A 57 -7.87 -1.77 18.43
N HIS A 58 -8.58 -2.36 17.47
CA HIS A 58 -10.01 -2.09 17.21
C HIS A 58 -10.90 -3.30 17.51
N ARG A 59 -10.46 -4.20 18.40
CA ARG A 59 -11.20 -5.42 18.75
C ARG A 59 -12.60 -5.10 19.28
N GLY A 60 -13.62 -5.74 18.73
CA GLY A 60 -15.02 -5.55 19.11
C GLY A 60 -15.75 -4.44 18.35
N ARG A 61 -15.06 -3.72 17.46
CA ARG A 61 -15.69 -2.81 16.49
C ARG A 61 -16.28 -3.58 15.30
N PRO A 62 -17.24 -2.98 14.57
CA PRO A 62 -17.69 -3.48 13.28
C PRO A 62 -16.53 -3.73 12.30
N LEU A 63 -16.67 -4.76 11.46
CA LEU A 63 -15.58 -5.20 10.56
C LEU A 63 -15.16 -4.10 9.57
N ASP A 64 -16.12 -3.36 9.04
CA ASP A 64 -15.90 -2.21 8.16
C ASP A 64 -15.03 -1.13 8.84
N GLU A 65 -15.32 -0.80 10.09
CA GLU A 65 -14.50 0.16 10.87
C GLU A 65 -13.06 -0.35 11.07
N VAL A 66 -12.89 -1.65 11.37
CA VAL A 66 -11.56 -2.27 11.50
C VAL A 66 -10.81 -2.26 10.16
N MET A 67 -11.52 -2.48 9.06
CA MET A 67 -10.94 -2.45 7.72
C MET A 67 -10.50 -1.04 7.32
N ASP A 68 -11.28 0.00 7.62
CA ASP A 68 -10.90 1.38 7.35
C ASP A 68 -9.63 1.77 8.11
N HIS A 69 -9.49 1.36 9.37
CA HIS A 69 -8.26 1.56 10.16
C HIS A 69 -7.05 0.78 9.66
N LEU A 70 -7.26 -0.35 8.98
CA LEU A 70 -6.17 -1.05 8.29
C LEU A 70 -5.70 -0.29 7.05
N LEU A 71 -6.65 0.32 6.32
CA LEU A 71 -6.39 1.03 5.07
C LEU A 71 -5.75 2.41 5.31
N VAL A 72 -6.21 3.11 6.34
CA VAL A 72 -5.79 4.49 6.66
C VAL A 72 -5.23 4.49 8.08
N ARG A 73 -3.91 4.32 8.17
CA ARG A 73 -3.19 4.30 9.43
C ARG A 73 -2.70 5.68 9.83
#